data_AF-A0A960R555-F1
#
_entry.id   AF-A0A960R555-F1
#
_cell.length_a   1.000
_cell.length_b   1.000
_cell.length_c   1.000
_cell.angle_alpha   90.00
_cell.angle_beta   90.00
_cell.angle_gamma   90.00
#
_symmetry.space_group_name_H-M   'P 1'
#
loop_
_entity.id
_entity.type
_entity.pdbx_description
1 polymer ?
#
loop_
_entity_poly.entity_id
_entity_poly.type
_entity_poly.pdbx_seq_one_letter_code
_entity_poly.pdbx_strand_id
1 'polypeptide(L)' 'MKIQLALFSLVVLTIEPNARASESSLLFNRDIRPILSNACFQCHGPDQRERKGGFRLDL' A
#
# COMPACT_ATOMS: atom_id res chain seq x y z
N MET A 1 26.87 -4.44 41.52
CA MET A 1 25.65 -3.65 41.22
C MET A 1 25.89 -2.37 40.41
N LYS A 2 26.97 -1.59 40.62
CA LYS A 2 27.24 -0.37 39.82
C LYS A 2 27.51 -0.65 38.32
N ILE A 3 28.21 -1.75 38.02
CA ILE A 3 28.53 -2.18 36.64
C ILE A 3 27.29 -2.64 35.86
N GLN A 4 26.30 -3.24 36.52
CA GLN A 4 25.05 -3.66 35.88
C GLN A 4 24.18 -2.46 35.50
N LEU A 5 24.14 -1.40 36.32
CA LEU A 5 23.48 -0.15 35.95
C LEU A 5 24.14 0.52 34.74
N ALA A 6 25.48 0.52 34.67
CA ALA A 6 26.21 1.08 33.54
C ALA A 6 25.96 0.33 32.23
N LEU A 7 25.89 -1.01 32.27
CA LEU A 7 25.56 -1.84 31.11
C LEU A 7 24.11 -1.65 30.65
N PHE A 8 23.17 -1.50 31.58
CA PHE A 8 21.79 -1.20 31.27
C PHE A 8 21.63 0.18 30.62
N SER A 9 22.42 1.17 31.08
CA SER A 9 22.43 2.52 30.53
C SER A 9 23.06 2.60 29.12
N LEU A 10 24.00 1.70 28.79
CA LEU A 10 24.62 1.64 27.46
C LEU A 10 23.71 0.99 26.41
N VAL A 11 22.91 -0.01 26.80
CA VAL A 11 21.97 -0.71 25.91
C VAL A 11 20.83 0.18 25.43
N VAL A 12 20.36 1.11 26.26
CA VAL A 12 19.29 2.06 25.88
C VAL A 12 19.76 3.06 24.82
N LEU A 13 21.05 3.37 24.75
CA LEU A 13 21.61 4.34 23.81
C LEU A 13 21.75 3.79 22.38
N THR A 14 21.68 2.46 22.19
CA THR A 14 21.83 1.80 20.87
C THR A 14 20.51 1.35 20.26
N ILE A 15 19.36 1.64 20.89
CA ILE A 15 18.05 1.30 20.32
C ILE A 15 17.66 2.41 19.33
N GLU A 16 18.14 2.30 18.09
CA GLU A 16 17.63 3.15 17.02
C GLU A 16 16.15 2.78 16.74
N PRO A 17 15.24 3.77 16.70
CA PRO A 17 13.88 3.51 16.28
C PRO A 17 13.94 3.05 14.83
N ASN A 18 13.54 1.79 14.61
CA ASN A 18 13.40 1.24 13.26
C ASN A 18 12.48 2.18 12.48
N ALA A 19 13.06 2.98 11.58
CA ALA A 19 12.32 3.88 10.73
C ALA A 19 11.35 3.00 9.96
N ARG A 20 10.05 3.12 10.29
CA ARG A 20 9.03 2.38 9.54
C ARG A 20 9.14 2.86 8.11
N ALA A 21 9.53 1.96 7.22
CA ALA A 21 9.42 2.18 5.80
C ALA A 21 8.02 2.74 5.54
N SER A 22 7.95 3.91 4.93
CA SER A 22 6.69 4.45 4.45
C SER A 22 6.19 3.46 3.40
N GLU A 23 5.35 2.51 3.79
CA GLU A 23 4.53 1.79 2.82
C GLU A 23 3.66 2.84 2.17
N SER A 24 4.10 3.31 1.00
CA SER A 24 3.34 4.24 0.19
C SER A 24 1.96 3.63 0.01
N SER A 25 0.95 4.23 0.64
CA SER A 25 -0.38 3.66 0.61
C SER A 25 -0.81 3.52 -0.84
N LEU A 26 -1.29 2.33 -1.20
CA LEU A 26 -1.85 2.11 -2.53
C LEU A 26 -3.08 2.99 -2.68
N LEU A 27 -3.06 3.88 -3.67
CA LEU A 27 -4.15 4.78 -3.98
C LEU A 27 -4.85 4.25 -5.22
N PHE A 28 -6.07 3.74 -5.06
CA PHE A 28 -6.81 3.13 -6.17
C PHE A 28 -6.82 4.00 -7.45
N ASN A 29 -7.10 5.30 -7.33
CA ASN A 29 -7.18 6.20 -8.47
C ASN A 29 -5.83 6.46 -9.16
N ARG A 30 -4.71 6.39 -8.41
CA ARG A 30 -3.36 6.63 -8.94
C ARG A 30 -2.74 5.33 -9.47
N ASP A 31 -2.90 4.24 -8.72
CA ASP A 31 -2.11 3.03 -8.90
C ASP A 31 -2.88 1.92 -9.64
N ILE A 32 -4.21 1.81 -9.44
CA ILE A 32 -5.01 0.67 -9.94
C ILE A 32 -5.90 1.07 -11.13
N ARG A 33 -6.60 2.20 -11.02
CA ARG A 33 -7.55 2.68 -12.04
C ARG A 33 -6.91 2.80 -13.43
N PRO A 34 -5.68 3.31 -13.62
CA PRO A 34 -5.08 3.41 -14.95
C PRO A 34 -4.87 2.03 -15.60
N ILE A 35 -4.53 1.01 -14.82
CA ILE A 35 -4.35 -0.37 -15.30
C ILE A 35 -5.69 -0.92 -15.80
N LEU A 36 -6.74 -0.79 -14.98
CA LEU A 36 -8.09 -1.25 -15.35
C LEU A 36 -8.67 -0.47 -16.52
N SER A 37 -8.40 0.83 -16.61
CA SER A 37 -8.85 1.66 -17.72
C SER A 37 -8.22 1.25 -19.05
N ASN A 38 -6.97 0.81 -19.05
CA ASN A 38 -6.27 0.38 -20.25
C ASN A 38 -6.68 -1.04 -20.68
N ALA A 39 -6.83 -1.96 -19.72
CA ALA A 39 -7.02 -3.37 -20.03
C ALA A 39 -8.47 -3.87 -19.97
N CYS A 40 -9.34 -3.23 -19.17
CA CYS A 40 -10.61 -3.84 -18.76
C CYS A 40 -11.85 -2.99 -19.06
N PHE A 41 -11.80 -1.68 -18.80
CA PHE A 41 -13.01 -0.82 -18.86
C PHE A 41 -13.60 -0.66 -20.25
N GLN A 42 -12.84 -0.97 -21.31
CA GLN A 42 -13.39 -0.97 -22.66
C GLN A 42 -14.48 -2.03 -22.84
N CYS A 43 -14.34 -3.21 -22.23
CA CYS A 43 -15.34 -4.29 -22.28
C CYS A 43 -16.16 -4.45 -20.98
N HIS A 44 -15.69 -3.91 -19.85
CA HIS A 44 -16.35 -4.09 -18.54
C HIS A 44 -16.63 -2.76 -17.83
N GLY A 45 -16.72 -1.66 -18.56
CA GLY A 45 -16.89 -0.32 -18.02
C GLY A 45 -18.32 0.25 -18.12
N PRO A 46 -18.45 1.58 -18.08
CA PRO A 46 -19.74 2.26 -18.00
C PRO A 46 -20.59 2.18 -19.28
N ASP A 47 -19.98 2.02 -20.47
CA ASP A 47 -20.75 1.90 -21.72
C ASP A 47 -21.47 0.54 -21.75
N GLN A 48 -22.80 0.57 -21.75
CA GLN A 48 -23.63 -0.64 -21.80
C GLN A 48 -23.51 -1.38 -23.13
N ARG A 49 -23.20 -0.69 -24.23
CA ARG A 49 -23.11 -1.30 -25.56
C ARG A 49 -21.84 -2.13 -25.72
N GLU A 50 -20.77 -1.71 -25.07
CA GLU A 50 -19.47 -2.41 -25.10
C GLU A 50 -19.35 -3.45 -23.97
N ARG A 51 -20.30 -3.48 -23.02
CA ARG A 51 -20.20 -4.31 -21.82
C ARG A 51 -20.38 -5.80 -22.13
N LYS A 52 -19.42 -6.61 -21.66
CA LYS A 52 -19.39 -8.07 -21.82
C LYS A 52 -19.53 -8.76 -20.47
N GLY A 53 -19.95 -10.03 -20.48
CA GLY A 53 -19.94 -10.90 -19.29
C GLY A 53 -20.93 -10.53 -18.17
N GLY A 54 -21.87 -9.60 -18.42
CA GLY A 54 -22.97 -9.30 -17.49
C GLY A 54 -22.60 -8.55 -16.22
N PHE A 55 -21.36 -8.07 -16.07
CA PHE A 55 -20.94 -7.29 -14.90
C PHE A 55 -20.21 -6.01 -15.29
N ARG A 56 -20.18 -5.05 -14.36
CA ARG A 56 -19.52 -3.75 -14.49
C ARG A 56 -18.41 -3.63 -13.45
N LEU A 57 -17.17 -3.47 -13.91
CA LEU A 57 -15.96 -3.51 -13.07
C LEU A 57 -15.63 -2.16 -12.42
N ASP A 58 -16.12 -1.06 -12.97
CA ASP A 58 -15.81 0.30 -12.48
C ASP A 58 -16.72 0.79 -11.34
N LEU A 59 -17.58 -0.08 -10.79
CA LEU A 59 -18.49 0.21 -9.68
C LEU A 59 -17.91 -0.14 -8.31
#